data_AF-J9FP61-F1
#
_entry.id   AF-J9FP61-F1
#
_cell.length_a   1.000
_cell.length_b   1.000
_cell.length_c   1.000
_cell.angle_alpha   90.00
_cell.angle_beta   90.00
_cell.angle_gamma   90.00
#
_symmetry.space_group_name_H-M   'P 1'
#
loop_
_entity.id
_entity.type
_entity.pdbx_description
1 polymer ?
#
loop_
_entity_poly.entity_id
_entity_poly.type
_entity_poly.pdbx_seq_one_letter_code
_entity_poly.pdbx_strand_id
1 'polypeptide(L)'
;MCTVAVADAIVHQSDDYGSYIHRWCRSHPCPMGGYGGRFAQWVRSNCPQPYGSFGNGSAMRVSAIGWAFDEMDDVLREAEKSAACSHDHPEGIRGAQAVALAIRDARHWKKAFSGAITPQVLRQQVLHRAIRLYHKVPDSFQLSLDDYRNRFDETCQGTVPVAFWIVMHSHSFEDAIRRAVSLGADADTLGAIVGSIAEAIWGIPEAMKQQAWHLLPDEMKEVLKAFRHHLYSLTNKQKQMEDTPLHTHKKP
;
A
#
# COMPACT_ATOMS: atom_id res chain seq x y z
N MET A 1 -3.39 10.01 6.68
CA MET A 1 -3.81 9.65 8.04
C MET A 1 -4.04 8.15 8.22
N CYS A 2 -4.98 7.49 7.53
CA CYS A 2 -5.21 6.03 7.71
C CYS A 2 -3.92 5.18 7.54
N THR A 3 -3.08 5.52 6.56
CA THR A 3 -1.75 4.90 6.38
C THR A 3 -0.83 5.07 7.58
N VAL A 4 -0.87 6.25 8.21
CA VAL A 4 -0.09 6.54 9.42
C VAL A 4 -0.60 5.68 10.57
N ALA A 5 -1.91 5.50 10.70
CA ALA A 5 -2.49 4.64 11.73
C ALA A 5 -2.08 3.17 11.57
N VAL A 6 -1.99 2.66 10.34
CA VAL A 6 -1.47 1.30 10.08
C VAL A 6 0.01 1.21 10.45
N ALA A 7 0.83 2.21 10.09
CA ALA A 7 2.23 2.27 10.49
C ALA A 7 2.40 2.34 12.02
N ASP A 8 1.54 3.09 12.69
CA ASP A 8 1.52 3.24 14.15
C ASP A 8 1.25 1.90 14.85
N ALA A 9 0.27 1.13 14.37
CA ALA A 9 0.00 -0.22 14.87
C ALA A 9 1.22 -1.14 14.73
N ILE A 10 1.92 -1.09 13.57
CA ILE A 10 3.13 -1.89 13.32
C ILE A 10 4.27 -1.50 14.27
N VAL A 11 4.52 -0.20 14.46
CA VAL A 11 5.54 0.30 15.39
C VAL A 11 5.31 -0.22 16.80
N HIS A 12 4.05 -0.28 17.22
CA HIS A 12 3.64 -0.79 18.52
C HIS A 12 3.46 -2.32 18.57
N GLN A 13 3.78 -3.04 17.49
CA GLN A 13 3.65 -4.49 17.37
C GLN A 13 2.23 -4.99 17.67
N SER A 14 1.23 -4.20 17.29
CA SER A 14 -0.19 -4.52 17.46
C SER A 14 -0.74 -5.14 16.18
N ASP A 15 -1.52 -6.22 16.32
CA ASP A 15 -2.30 -6.81 15.23
C ASP A 15 -3.71 -6.22 15.10
N ASP A 16 -4.15 -5.43 16.09
CA ASP A 16 -5.38 -4.66 16.06
C ASP A 16 -5.20 -3.32 15.30
N TYR A 17 -5.08 -3.41 13.97
CA TYR A 17 -5.07 -2.22 13.10
C TYR A 17 -6.34 -1.39 13.22
N GLY A 18 -7.48 -2.04 13.51
CA GLY A 18 -8.79 -1.42 13.58
C GLY A 18 -8.85 -0.33 14.64
N SER A 19 -8.39 -0.60 15.86
CA SER A 19 -8.41 0.41 16.94
C SER A 19 -7.50 1.59 16.65
N TYR A 20 -6.35 1.39 16.01
CA TYR A 20 -5.45 2.48 15.61
C TYR A 20 -6.08 3.35 14.53
N ILE A 21 -6.60 2.74 13.45
CA ILE A 21 -7.32 3.47 12.40
C ILE A 21 -8.48 4.26 13.00
N HIS A 22 -9.27 3.63 13.87
CA HIS A 22 -10.41 4.28 14.52
C HIS A 22 -9.97 5.48 15.37
N ARG A 23 -8.94 5.32 16.21
CA ARG A 23 -8.40 6.38 17.07
C ARG A 23 -7.93 7.59 16.26
N TRP A 24 -7.11 7.35 15.23
CA TRP A 24 -6.59 8.40 14.36
C TRP A 24 -7.68 9.13 13.58
N CYS A 25 -8.63 8.38 13.01
CA CYS A 25 -9.74 9.00 12.28
C CYS A 25 -10.67 9.80 13.21
N ARG A 26 -10.85 9.37 14.46
CA ARG A 26 -11.67 10.09 15.46
C ARG A 26 -11.01 11.36 15.95
N SER A 27 -9.68 11.40 16.07
CA SER A 27 -8.98 12.65 16.39
C SER A 27 -9.00 13.66 15.23
N HIS A 28 -9.34 13.22 14.01
CA HIS A 28 -9.45 14.05 12.82
C HIS A 28 -10.82 13.88 12.13
N PRO A 29 -11.92 14.35 12.72
CA PRO A 29 -13.25 14.06 12.20
C PRO A 29 -13.56 14.73 10.85
N CYS A 30 -12.83 15.79 10.49
CA CYS A 30 -13.05 16.59 9.28
C CYS A 30 -11.76 16.72 8.45
N PRO A 31 -11.21 15.64 7.89
CA PRO A 31 -10.00 15.72 7.07
C PRO A 31 -10.30 16.41 5.73
N MET A 32 -9.27 16.99 5.11
CA MET A 32 -9.36 17.43 3.71
C MET A 32 -9.72 16.25 2.81
N GLY A 33 -10.69 16.42 1.90
CA GLY A 33 -11.27 15.34 1.08
C GLY A 33 -12.41 14.55 1.78
N GLY A 34 -12.46 14.56 3.11
CA GLY A 34 -13.50 13.89 3.88
C GLY A 34 -13.37 12.37 3.97
N TYR A 35 -14.33 11.75 4.65
CA TYR A 35 -14.49 10.29 4.70
C TYR A 35 -15.68 9.88 3.85
N GLY A 36 -15.56 8.76 3.12
CA GLY A 36 -16.71 8.13 2.47
C GLY A 36 -17.85 7.84 3.46
N GLY A 37 -19.11 7.94 3.03
CA GLY A 37 -20.27 8.02 3.93
C GLY A 37 -20.35 6.91 4.98
N ARG A 38 -20.18 5.64 4.57
CA ARG A 38 -20.18 4.49 5.50
C ARG A 38 -18.93 4.46 6.40
N PHE A 39 -17.77 4.85 5.88
CA PHE A 39 -16.56 4.95 6.70
C PHE A 39 -16.68 6.06 7.75
N ALA A 40 -17.31 7.19 7.40
CA ALA A 40 -17.60 8.27 8.34
C ALA A 40 -18.55 7.82 9.47
N GLN A 41 -19.49 6.91 9.18
CA GLN A 41 -20.34 6.29 10.22
C GLN A 41 -19.52 5.36 11.12
N TRP A 42 -18.65 4.55 10.53
CA TRP A 42 -17.72 3.68 11.25
C TRP A 42 -16.84 4.48 12.22
N VAL A 43 -16.24 5.59 11.77
CA VAL A 43 -15.41 6.48 12.62
C VAL A 43 -16.21 7.09 13.78
N ARG A 44 -17.48 7.44 13.56
CA ARG A 44 -18.33 8.06 14.59
C ARG A 44 -18.86 7.04 15.62
N SER A 45 -18.88 5.76 15.29
CA SER A 45 -19.36 4.71 16.20
C SER A 45 -18.50 4.61 17.47
N ASN A 46 -19.13 4.33 18.61
CA ASN A 46 -18.40 3.98 19.83
C ASN A 46 -17.93 2.52 19.83
N CYS A 47 -18.57 1.68 19.02
CA CYS A 47 -18.28 0.27 18.85
C CYS A 47 -18.27 -0.03 17.34
N PRO A 48 -17.25 0.41 16.60
CA PRO A 48 -17.20 0.23 15.15
C PRO A 48 -17.22 -1.25 14.78
N GLN A 49 -18.03 -1.61 13.79
CA GLN A 49 -18.09 -2.96 13.19
C GLN A 49 -17.88 -2.82 11.68
N PRO A 50 -17.23 -3.77 11.01
CA PRO A 50 -17.11 -3.74 9.57
C PRO A 50 -18.49 -3.88 8.91
N TYR A 51 -18.61 -3.40 7.67
CA TYR A 51 -19.92 -3.11 7.06
C TYR A 51 -20.03 -3.59 5.60
N GLY A 52 -19.35 -4.68 5.25
CA GLY A 52 -19.39 -5.32 3.94
C GLY A 52 -18.83 -4.45 2.81
N SER A 53 -17.86 -3.59 3.10
CA SER A 53 -17.34 -2.64 2.11
C SER A 53 -16.32 -3.27 1.16
N PHE A 54 -16.54 -3.10 -0.15
CA PHE A 54 -15.60 -3.40 -1.23
C PHE A 54 -14.85 -2.14 -1.74
N GLY A 55 -14.90 -1.05 -0.96
CA GLY A 55 -14.28 0.22 -1.31
C GLY A 55 -12.75 0.20 -1.30
N ASN A 56 -12.16 1.05 -2.15
CA ASN A 56 -10.72 1.24 -2.34
C ASN A 56 -10.00 1.85 -1.12
N GLY A 57 -10.74 2.34 -0.13
CA GLY A 57 -10.21 2.88 1.12
C GLY A 57 -9.40 1.87 1.96
N SER A 58 -9.56 0.57 1.70
CA SER A 58 -8.70 -0.50 2.22
C SER A 58 -7.33 -0.51 1.53
N ALA A 59 -7.30 -0.41 0.21
CA ALA A 59 -6.09 -0.42 -0.62
C ALA A 59 -5.24 0.85 -0.45
N MET A 60 -5.87 2.02 -0.31
CA MET A 60 -5.16 3.30 -0.20
C MET A 60 -4.28 3.44 1.05
N ARG A 61 -4.59 2.66 2.11
CA ARG A 61 -3.94 2.78 3.43
C ARG A 61 -2.97 1.66 3.77
N VAL A 62 -2.85 0.64 2.91
CA VAL A 62 -2.16 -0.63 3.22
C VAL A 62 -0.63 -0.55 3.08
N SER A 63 -0.08 0.55 2.58
CA SER A 63 1.31 0.61 2.12
C SER A 63 2.34 0.27 3.20
N ALA A 64 2.09 0.61 4.47
CA ALA A 64 2.97 0.28 5.58
C ALA A 64 3.20 -1.24 5.72
N ILE A 65 2.19 -2.07 5.41
CA ILE A 65 2.29 -3.53 5.47
C ILE A 65 3.20 -4.05 4.36
N GLY A 66 3.05 -3.52 3.14
CA GLY A 66 3.94 -3.85 2.02
C GLY A 66 5.41 -3.48 2.27
N TRP A 67 5.68 -2.56 3.20
CA TRP A 67 7.03 -2.19 3.65
C TRP A 67 7.53 -2.99 4.86
N ALA A 68 6.65 -3.40 5.77
CA ALA A 68 7.04 -4.03 7.04
C ALA A 68 7.25 -5.54 6.95
N PHE A 69 6.54 -6.22 6.05
CA PHE A 69 6.58 -7.69 5.93
C PHE A 69 7.27 -8.11 4.62
N ASP A 70 8.02 -9.21 4.67
CA ASP A 70 8.79 -9.74 3.53
C ASP A 70 8.26 -11.09 3.02
N GLU A 71 7.72 -11.93 3.91
CA GLU A 71 7.08 -13.19 3.52
C GLU A 71 5.70 -12.93 2.94
N MET A 72 5.39 -13.60 1.82
CA MET A 72 4.15 -13.37 1.07
C MET A 72 2.92 -13.63 1.94
N ASP A 73 2.92 -14.72 2.70
CA ASP A 73 1.78 -15.10 3.54
C ASP A 73 1.54 -14.09 4.67
N ASP A 74 2.62 -13.54 5.24
CA ASP A 74 2.51 -12.48 6.25
C ASP A 74 1.97 -11.19 5.65
N VAL A 75 2.44 -10.78 4.47
CA VAL A 75 1.91 -9.61 3.76
C VAL A 75 0.42 -9.76 3.51
N LEU A 76 -0.04 -10.92 3.03
CA LEU A 76 -1.45 -11.16 2.73
C LEU A 76 -2.31 -11.19 3.99
N ARG A 77 -1.82 -11.85 5.06
CA ARG A 77 -2.51 -11.97 6.36
C ARG A 77 -2.65 -10.63 7.06
N GLU A 78 -1.57 -9.84 7.11
CA GLU A 78 -1.59 -8.54 7.77
C GLU A 78 -2.38 -7.52 6.96
N ALA A 79 -2.30 -7.56 5.62
CA ALA A 79 -3.13 -6.71 4.75
C ALA A 79 -4.62 -6.99 4.97
N GLU A 80 -5.02 -8.26 5.08
CA GLU A 80 -6.38 -8.66 5.42
C GLU A 80 -6.83 -8.09 6.77
N LYS A 81 -6.05 -8.26 7.83
CA LYS A 81 -6.37 -7.71 9.16
C LYS A 81 -6.59 -6.18 9.11
N SER A 82 -5.75 -5.46 8.36
CA SER A 82 -5.86 -4.01 8.21
C SER A 82 -7.07 -3.54 7.37
N ALA A 83 -7.58 -4.41 6.50
CA ALA A 83 -8.76 -4.16 5.68
C ALA A 83 -10.04 -4.53 6.43
N ALA A 84 -10.09 -5.74 6.99
CA ALA A 84 -11.28 -6.38 7.56
C ALA A 84 -11.91 -5.61 8.73
N CYS A 85 -11.18 -4.70 9.38
CA CYS A 85 -11.75 -3.84 10.41
C CYS A 85 -12.84 -2.88 9.89
N SER A 86 -12.88 -2.58 8.59
CA SER A 86 -13.90 -1.73 7.95
C SER A 86 -14.36 -2.18 6.56
N HIS A 87 -13.52 -2.95 5.86
CA HIS A 87 -13.73 -3.47 4.50
C HIS A 87 -13.59 -4.99 4.51
N ASP A 88 -14.53 -5.67 5.15
CA ASP A 88 -14.60 -7.14 5.29
C ASP A 88 -15.22 -7.85 4.06
N HIS A 89 -15.59 -7.11 3.00
CA HIS A 89 -15.94 -7.74 1.74
C HIS A 89 -14.69 -8.34 1.09
N PRO A 90 -14.76 -9.54 0.47
CA PRO A 90 -13.61 -10.18 -0.18
C PRO A 90 -12.85 -9.29 -1.17
N GLU A 91 -13.56 -8.42 -1.89
CA GLU A 91 -12.98 -7.45 -2.83
C GLU A 91 -12.20 -6.33 -2.15
N GLY A 92 -12.64 -5.87 -0.98
CA GLY A 92 -11.92 -4.87 -0.18
C GLY A 92 -10.62 -5.44 0.38
N ILE A 93 -10.70 -6.65 0.95
CA ILE A 93 -9.52 -7.41 1.40
C ILE A 93 -8.55 -7.65 0.24
N ARG A 94 -9.07 -8.10 -0.91
CA ARG A 94 -8.26 -8.36 -2.09
C ARG A 94 -7.53 -7.12 -2.60
N GLY A 95 -8.18 -5.96 -2.58
CA GLY A 95 -7.53 -4.70 -2.97
C GLY A 95 -6.35 -4.35 -2.08
N ALA A 96 -6.52 -4.47 -0.76
CA ALA A 96 -5.43 -4.27 0.20
C ALA A 96 -4.29 -5.27 0.00
N GLN A 97 -4.62 -6.56 -0.15
CA GLN A 97 -3.65 -7.62 -0.41
C GLN A 97 -2.86 -7.38 -1.71
N ALA A 98 -3.54 -7.01 -2.80
CA ALA A 98 -2.90 -6.80 -4.08
C ALA A 98 -1.92 -5.62 -4.05
N VAL A 99 -2.29 -4.51 -3.41
CA VAL A 99 -1.40 -3.34 -3.29
C VAL A 99 -0.23 -3.63 -2.36
N ALA A 100 -0.45 -4.26 -1.20
CA ALA A 100 0.63 -4.64 -0.28
C ALA A 100 1.63 -5.60 -0.95
N LEU A 101 1.12 -6.59 -1.69
CA LEU A 101 1.94 -7.54 -2.43
C LEU A 101 2.75 -6.87 -3.54
N ALA A 102 2.16 -5.92 -4.29
CA ALA A 102 2.87 -5.14 -5.30
C ALA A 102 4.03 -4.33 -4.70
N ILE A 103 3.83 -3.71 -3.53
CA ILE A 103 4.89 -2.96 -2.83
C ILE A 103 6.01 -3.88 -2.38
N ARG A 104 5.69 -5.01 -1.73
CA ARG A 104 6.69 -6.00 -1.30
C ARG A 104 7.49 -6.52 -2.49
N ASP A 105 6.82 -6.86 -3.59
CA ASP A 105 7.46 -7.41 -4.78
C ASP A 105 8.36 -6.38 -5.46
N ALA A 106 7.91 -5.12 -5.55
CA ALA A 106 8.73 -4.01 -6.03
C ALA A 106 10.00 -3.82 -5.18
N ARG A 107 9.89 -3.85 -3.85
CA ARG A 107 11.04 -3.72 -2.93
C ARG A 107 12.07 -4.82 -3.17
N HIS A 108 11.62 -6.06 -3.30
CA HIS A 108 12.49 -7.23 -3.47
C HIS A 108 13.14 -7.22 -4.85
N TRP A 109 12.36 -6.98 -5.89
CA TRP A 109 12.84 -6.82 -7.26
C TRP A 109 13.90 -5.72 -7.35
N LYS A 110 13.66 -4.56 -6.72
CA LYS A 110 14.56 -3.41 -6.79
C LYS A 110 15.96 -3.67 -6.20
N LYS A 111 16.09 -4.60 -5.24
CA LYS A 111 17.39 -4.97 -4.64
C LYS A 111 18.31 -5.72 -5.63
N ALA A 112 17.73 -6.50 -6.55
CA ALA A 112 18.48 -7.38 -7.44
C ALA A 112 18.44 -6.95 -8.92
N PHE A 113 17.51 -6.06 -9.29
CA PHE A 113 17.29 -5.69 -10.68
C PHE A 113 18.33 -4.70 -11.21
N SER A 114 18.99 -5.09 -12.30
CA SER A 114 19.79 -4.20 -13.16
C SER A 114 19.23 -4.24 -14.58
N GLY A 115 18.89 -3.08 -15.14
CA GLY A 115 18.43 -2.99 -16.53
C GLY A 115 17.42 -1.87 -16.77
N ALA A 116 16.90 -1.83 -17.98
CA ALA A 116 15.85 -0.90 -18.36
C ALA A 116 14.50 -1.33 -17.78
N ILE A 117 13.80 -0.39 -17.13
CA ILE A 117 12.44 -0.62 -16.64
C ILE A 117 11.49 -0.45 -17.82
N THR A 118 10.79 -1.53 -18.18
CA THR A 118 9.79 -1.54 -19.26
C THR A 118 8.43 -2.02 -18.71
N PRO A 119 7.31 -1.72 -19.38
CA PRO A 119 6.00 -2.23 -18.97
C PRO A 119 5.96 -3.76 -18.84
N GLN A 120 6.66 -4.47 -19.73
CA GLN A 120 6.75 -5.93 -19.70
C GLN A 120 7.48 -6.42 -18.44
N VAL A 121 8.60 -5.79 -18.09
CA VAL A 121 9.37 -6.12 -16.87
C VAL A 121 8.53 -5.86 -15.63
N LEU A 122 7.87 -4.71 -15.53
CA LEU A 122 7.00 -4.39 -14.40
C LEU A 122 5.84 -5.38 -14.29
N ARG A 123 5.19 -5.73 -15.41
CA ARG A 123 4.11 -6.73 -15.42
C ARG A 123 4.59 -8.09 -14.91
N GLN A 124 5.72 -8.59 -15.40
CA GLN A 124 6.16 -9.96 -15.16
C GLN A 124 6.90 -10.15 -13.85
N GLN A 125 7.67 -9.15 -13.40
CA GLN A 125 8.59 -9.29 -12.26
C GLN A 125 8.12 -8.57 -11.01
N VAL A 126 7.26 -7.55 -11.14
CA VAL A 126 6.79 -6.73 -10.01
C VAL A 126 5.31 -6.95 -9.74
N LEU A 127 4.47 -6.83 -10.76
CA LEU A 127 3.02 -6.80 -10.61
C LEU A 127 2.34 -8.14 -10.89
N HIS A 128 3.06 -9.17 -11.34
CA HIS A 128 2.45 -10.41 -11.84
C HIS A 128 1.52 -11.07 -10.81
N ARG A 129 1.97 -11.20 -9.56
CA ARG A 129 1.17 -11.80 -8.48
C ARG A 129 0.01 -10.90 -8.06
N ALA A 130 0.25 -9.59 -7.94
CA ALA A 130 -0.79 -8.63 -7.61
C ALA A 130 -1.90 -8.58 -8.67
N ILE A 131 -1.54 -8.59 -9.95
CA ILE A 131 -2.46 -8.67 -11.10
C ILE A 131 -3.24 -9.99 -11.08
N ARG A 132 -2.60 -11.12 -10.71
CA ARG A 132 -3.27 -12.44 -10.65
C ARG A 132 -4.50 -12.45 -9.75
N LEU A 133 -4.53 -11.60 -8.72
CA LEU A 133 -5.68 -11.48 -7.83
C LEU A 133 -6.92 -10.93 -8.56
N TYR A 134 -6.75 -10.10 -9.59
CA TYR A 134 -7.84 -9.52 -10.38
C TYR A 134 -8.01 -10.16 -11.76
N HIS A 135 -6.94 -10.70 -12.33
CA HIS A 135 -6.91 -11.17 -13.71
C HIS A 135 -6.29 -12.57 -13.80
N LYS A 136 -7.07 -13.55 -14.27
CA LYS A 136 -6.66 -14.97 -14.33
C LYS A 136 -5.37 -15.18 -15.11
N VAL A 137 -5.08 -14.38 -16.13
CA VAL A 137 -3.87 -14.48 -16.97
C VAL A 137 -3.13 -13.14 -16.93
N PRO A 138 -2.21 -12.89 -15.98
CA PRO A 138 -1.57 -11.59 -15.80
C PRO A 138 -0.82 -11.08 -17.02
N ASP A 139 -0.22 -11.96 -17.82
CA ASP A 139 0.53 -11.57 -19.01
C ASP A 139 -0.34 -10.93 -20.09
N SER A 140 -1.65 -11.23 -20.11
CA SER A 140 -2.62 -10.61 -21.01
C SER A 140 -3.36 -9.44 -20.36
N PHE A 141 -2.96 -8.99 -19.16
CA PHE A 141 -3.61 -7.88 -18.49
C PHE A 141 -3.40 -6.58 -19.28
N GLN A 142 -4.52 -6.03 -19.74
CA GLN A 142 -4.64 -4.80 -20.49
C GLN A 142 -5.90 -4.07 -20.05
N LEU A 143 -5.90 -2.75 -20.21
CA LEU A 143 -6.99 -1.88 -19.82
C LEU A 143 -6.97 -0.63 -20.71
N SER A 144 -8.14 -0.13 -21.07
CA SER A 144 -8.28 1.16 -21.76
C SER A 144 -8.46 2.25 -20.72
N LEU A 145 -7.51 3.18 -20.59
CA LEU A 145 -7.63 4.28 -19.62
C LEU A 145 -8.83 5.20 -19.93
N ASP A 146 -9.26 5.28 -21.19
CA ASP A 146 -10.38 6.13 -21.56
C ASP A 146 -11.70 5.66 -20.96
N ASP A 147 -11.82 4.38 -20.60
CA ASP A 147 -12.99 3.85 -19.89
C ASP A 147 -13.12 4.38 -18.45
N TYR A 148 -12.03 4.90 -17.89
CA TYR A 148 -11.92 5.37 -16.49
C TYR A 148 -11.70 6.88 -16.39
N ARG A 149 -11.44 7.55 -17.52
CA ARG A 149 -11.15 8.99 -17.55
C ARG A 149 -12.36 9.79 -17.05
N ASN A 150 -12.14 10.64 -16.05
CA ASN A 150 -13.17 11.45 -15.38
C ASN A 150 -14.35 10.63 -14.83
N ARG A 151 -14.12 9.34 -14.50
CA ARG A 151 -15.13 8.48 -13.87
C ARG A 151 -14.72 8.18 -12.44
N PHE A 152 -15.56 8.60 -11.51
CA PHE A 152 -15.36 8.33 -10.09
C PHE A 152 -15.84 6.91 -9.76
N ASP A 153 -14.94 6.06 -9.28
CA ASP A 153 -15.23 4.69 -8.85
C ASP A 153 -14.45 4.41 -7.56
N GLU A 154 -15.17 4.44 -6.44
CA GLU A 154 -14.61 4.22 -5.09
C GLU A 154 -14.41 2.74 -4.75
N THR A 155 -14.52 1.81 -5.72
CA THR A 155 -14.33 0.37 -5.50
C THR A 155 -12.89 -0.07 -5.71
N CYS A 156 -12.49 -1.15 -5.02
CA CYS A 156 -11.18 -1.77 -5.26
C CYS A 156 -11.04 -2.23 -6.72
N GLN A 157 -12.10 -2.80 -7.31
CA GLN A 157 -12.09 -3.33 -8.68
C GLN A 157 -11.96 -2.22 -9.73
N GLY A 158 -12.55 -1.05 -9.48
CA GLY A 158 -12.43 0.12 -10.35
C GLY A 158 -11.13 0.88 -10.20
N THR A 159 -10.43 0.75 -9.07
CA THR A 159 -9.23 1.55 -8.76
C THR A 159 -7.92 0.76 -8.87
N VAL A 160 -7.84 -0.43 -8.29
CA VAL A 160 -6.57 -1.17 -8.13
C VAL A 160 -5.98 -1.64 -9.47
N PRO A 161 -6.76 -2.24 -10.40
CA PRO A 161 -6.25 -2.57 -11.73
C PRO A 161 -5.77 -1.34 -12.51
N VAL A 162 -6.46 -0.20 -12.37
CA VAL A 162 -6.05 1.07 -13.00
C VAL A 162 -4.71 1.54 -12.45
N ALA A 163 -4.50 1.43 -11.13
CA ALA A 163 -3.22 1.75 -10.51
C ALA A 163 -2.07 0.89 -11.05
N PHE A 164 -2.29 -0.42 -11.23
CA PHE A 164 -1.31 -1.32 -11.85
C PHE A 164 -1.00 -0.91 -13.29
N TRP A 165 -2.04 -0.57 -14.07
CA TRP A 165 -1.85 -0.08 -15.42
C TRP A 165 -0.99 1.19 -15.45
N ILE A 166 -1.29 2.17 -14.60
CA ILE A 166 -0.53 3.43 -14.52
C ILE A 166 0.93 3.15 -14.17
N VAL A 167 1.20 2.35 -13.16
CA VAL A 167 2.57 1.99 -12.76
C VAL A 167 3.31 1.33 -13.91
N MET A 168 2.72 0.37 -14.62
CA MET A 168 3.38 -0.29 -15.76
C MET A 168 3.76 0.70 -16.88
N HIS A 169 2.97 1.76 -17.08
CA HIS A 169 3.14 2.72 -18.18
C HIS A 169 3.76 4.04 -17.73
N SER A 170 4.41 4.06 -16.56
CA SER A 170 5.13 5.22 -16.03
C SER A 170 6.64 5.00 -16.09
N HIS A 171 7.39 6.10 -16.15
CA HIS A 171 8.86 6.07 -16.24
C HIS A 171 9.58 6.60 -15.00
N SER A 172 8.86 7.23 -14.09
CA SER A 172 9.36 7.74 -12.82
C SER A 172 8.24 7.85 -11.80
N PHE A 173 8.60 8.09 -10.54
CA PHE A 173 7.61 8.37 -9.49
C PHE A 173 6.73 9.59 -9.85
N GLU A 174 7.34 10.69 -10.31
CA GLU A 174 6.59 11.89 -10.67
C GLU A 174 5.64 11.65 -11.86
N ASP A 175 6.10 10.93 -12.89
CA ASP A 175 5.27 10.56 -14.04
C ASP A 175 4.07 9.70 -13.59
N ALA A 176 4.28 8.73 -12.70
CA ALA A 176 3.21 7.90 -12.15
C ALA A 176 2.16 8.71 -11.38
N ILE A 177 2.60 9.62 -10.51
CA ILE A 177 1.70 10.52 -9.78
C ILE A 177 0.93 11.45 -10.72
N ARG A 178 1.61 12.05 -11.70
CA ARG A 178 0.97 12.94 -12.68
C ARG A 178 -0.09 12.20 -13.49
N ARG A 179 0.20 10.98 -13.96
CA ARG A 179 -0.77 10.15 -14.69
C ARG A 179 -1.99 9.80 -13.84
N ALA A 180 -1.79 9.43 -12.58
CA ALA A 180 -2.90 9.15 -11.65
C ALA A 180 -3.81 10.37 -11.46
N VAL A 181 -3.24 11.53 -11.17
CA VAL A 181 -4.00 12.77 -10.96
C VAL A 181 -4.69 13.24 -12.25
N SER A 182 -4.00 13.18 -13.39
CA SER A 182 -4.53 13.61 -14.68
C SER A 182 -5.66 12.73 -15.24
N LEU A 183 -5.89 11.53 -14.68
CA LEU A 183 -7.02 10.69 -15.07
C LEU A 183 -8.38 11.31 -14.66
N GLY A 184 -8.40 12.16 -13.63
CA GLY A 184 -9.61 12.85 -13.17
C GLY A 184 -10.65 11.93 -12.51
N ALA A 185 -10.26 10.72 -12.13
CA ALA A 185 -11.09 9.76 -11.41
C ALA A 185 -11.11 10.07 -9.89
N ASP A 186 -11.15 9.04 -9.03
CA ASP A 186 -10.86 9.13 -7.59
C ASP A 186 -9.35 9.42 -7.38
N ALA A 187 -8.95 10.66 -7.69
CA ALA A 187 -7.57 11.05 -7.93
C ALA A 187 -6.68 10.98 -6.68
N ASP A 188 -7.22 11.29 -5.51
CA ASP A 188 -6.50 11.19 -4.24
C ASP A 188 -6.26 9.73 -3.85
N THR A 189 -7.27 8.87 -3.95
CA THR A 189 -7.12 7.44 -3.67
C THR A 189 -6.22 6.75 -4.69
N LEU A 190 -6.44 7.00 -5.97
CA LEU A 190 -5.62 6.44 -7.05
C LEU A 190 -4.16 6.91 -6.92
N GLY A 191 -3.95 8.20 -6.63
CA GLY A 191 -2.62 8.77 -6.38
C GLY A 191 -1.92 8.14 -5.18
N ALA A 192 -2.64 7.89 -4.08
CA ALA A 192 -2.09 7.21 -2.91
C ALA A 192 -1.63 5.78 -3.22
N ILE A 193 -2.46 5.01 -3.94
CA ILE A 193 -2.13 3.63 -4.33
C ILE A 193 -0.96 3.62 -5.32
N VAL A 194 -1.04 4.39 -6.41
CA VAL A 194 0.02 4.48 -7.43
C VAL A 194 1.33 4.94 -6.81
N GLY A 195 1.30 6.00 -5.99
CA GLY A 195 2.47 6.53 -5.30
C GLY A 195 3.14 5.50 -4.41
N SER A 196 2.36 4.74 -3.64
CA SER A 196 2.92 3.73 -2.73
C SER A 196 3.67 2.60 -3.45
N ILE A 197 3.18 2.17 -4.62
CA ILE A 197 3.85 1.17 -5.44
C ILE A 197 5.04 1.80 -6.18
N ALA A 198 4.86 2.99 -6.75
CA ALA A 198 5.88 3.71 -7.51
C ALA A 198 7.11 4.06 -6.66
N GLU A 199 6.93 4.40 -5.38
CA GLU A 199 8.04 4.65 -4.45
C GLU A 199 8.97 3.44 -4.34
N ALA A 200 8.41 2.23 -4.26
CA ALA A 200 9.21 1.01 -4.16
C ALA A 200 10.02 0.70 -5.45
N ILE A 201 9.59 1.22 -6.60
CA ILE A 201 10.22 0.99 -7.90
C ILE A 201 11.30 2.06 -8.19
N TRP A 202 10.95 3.33 -8.02
CA TRP A 202 11.78 4.47 -8.45
C TRP A 202 12.32 5.33 -7.31
N GLY A 203 11.78 5.20 -6.10
CA GLY A 203 12.00 6.15 -5.02
C GLY A 203 11.29 7.49 -5.26
N ILE A 204 11.01 8.21 -4.18
CA ILE A 204 10.42 9.55 -4.26
C ILE A 204 11.55 10.58 -4.49
N PRO A 205 11.42 11.52 -5.45
CA PRO A 205 12.34 12.64 -5.60
C PRO A 205 12.45 13.47 -4.30
N GLU A 206 13.65 13.90 -3.94
CA GLU A 206 13.90 14.55 -2.65
C GLU A 206 13.08 15.84 -2.45
N ALA A 207 12.96 16.66 -3.49
CA ALA A 207 12.11 17.86 -3.45
C ALA A 207 10.64 17.54 -3.14
N MET A 208 10.11 16.45 -3.69
CA MET A 208 8.74 16.00 -3.39
C MET A 208 8.62 15.46 -1.98
N LYS A 209 9.63 14.72 -1.46
CA LYS A 209 9.66 14.26 -0.07
C LYS A 209 9.61 15.44 0.90
N GLN A 210 10.43 16.46 0.67
CA GLN A 210 10.49 17.65 1.51
C GLN A 210 9.15 18.39 1.50
N GLN A 211 8.57 18.61 0.31
CA GLN A 211 7.28 19.26 0.20
C GLN A 211 6.18 18.48 0.93
N ALA A 212 6.10 17.17 0.73
CA ALA A 212 5.14 16.32 1.44
C ALA A 212 5.38 16.35 2.95
N TRP A 213 6.64 16.33 3.39
CA TRP A 213 7.01 16.39 4.80
C TRP A 213 6.53 17.67 5.48
N HIS A 214 6.65 18.82 4.81
CA HIS A 214 6.18 20.10 5.36
C HIS A 214 4.66 20.19 5.50
N LEU A 215 3.90 19.43 4.70
CA LEU A 215 2.43 19.40 4.75
C LEU A 215 1.88 18.50 5.87
N LEU A 216 2.71 17.64 6.47
CA LEU A 216 2.25 16.70 7.49
C LEU A 216 2.21 17.33 8.89
N PRO A 217 1.16 17.07 9.68
CA PRO A 217 1.15 17.38 11.12
C PRO A 217 2.30 16.69 11.86
N ASP A 218 2.80 17.32 12.92
CA ASP A 218 3.99 16.82 13.65
C ASP A 218 3.77 15.44 14.28
N GLU A 219 2.58 15.16 14.82
CA GLU A 219 2.24 13.83 15.34
C GLU A 219 2.34 12.72 14.27
N MET A 220 1.99 13.02 13.00
CA MET A 220 2.14 12.06 11.91
C MET A 220 3.61 11.90 11.54
N LYS A 221 4.40 12.97 11.60
CA LYS A 221 5.85 12.92 11.36
C LYS A 221 6.54 12.02 12.39
N GLU A 222 6.16 12.09 13.67
CA GLU A 222 6.74 11.25 14.71
C GLU A 222 6.49 9.76 14.47
N VAL A 223 5.26 9.38 14.09
CA VAL A 223 4.96 7.99 13.69
C VAL A 223 5.80 7.57 12.48
N LEU A 224 5.92 8.43 11.46
CA LEU A 224 6.71 8.11 10.26
C LEU A 224 8.21 7.96 10.57
N LYS A 225 8.77 8.76 11.49
CA LYS A 225 10.15 8.58 11.99
C LYS A 225 10.29 7.25 12.71
N ALA A 226 9.38 6.93 13.63
CA ALA A 226 9.39 5.68 14.38
C ALA A 226 9.25 4.47 13.45
N PHE A 227 8.37 4.54 12.46
CA PHE A 227 8.18 3.50 11.45
C PHE A 227 9.43 3.30 10.60
N ARG A 228 10.07 4.39 10.12
CA ARG A 228 11.36 4.29 9.42
C ARG A 228 12.42 3.61 10.28
N HIS A 229 12.54 3.98 11.55
CA HIS A 229 13.47 3.35 12.48
C HIS A 229 13.16 1.86 12.67
N HIS A 230 11.89 1.49 12.79
CA HIS A 230 11.44 0.11 12.85
C HIS A 230 11.88 -0.68 11.61
N LEU A 231 11.67 -0.16 10.40
CA LEU A 231 12.09 -0.80 9.15
C LEU A 231 13.62 -1.00 9.07
N TYR A 232 14.41 -0.02 9.53
CA TYR A 232 15.87 -0.17 9.61
C TYR A 232 16.28 -1.29 10.57
N SER A 233 15.60 -1.41 11.71
CA SER A 233 15.88 -2.45 12.70
C SER A 233 15.58 -3.86 12.15
N LEU A 234 14.50 -4.02 11.37
CA LEU A 234 14.15 -5.28 10.71
C LEU A 234 15.22 -5.69 9.69
N THR A 235 15.65 -4.74 8.86
CA THR A 235 16.68 -4.98 7.83
C THR A 235 18.01 -5.41 8.45
N ASN A 236 18.40 -4.82 9.59
CA ASN A 236 19.63 -5.18 10.28
C ASN A 236 19.54 -6.55 10.95
N LYS A 237 18.40 -6.92 11.54
CA LYS A 237 18.17 -8.25 12.11
C LYS A 237 18.26 -9.34 11.05
N GLN A 238 17.69 -9.11 9.86
CA GLN A 238 17.77 -10.05 8.74
C GLN A 238 19.21 -10.31 8.29
N LYS A 239 20.01 -9.24 8.11
CA LYS A 239 21.44 -9.37 7.77
C LYS A 239 22.21 -10.18 8.83
N GLN A 240 21.97 -9.93 10.11
CA GLN A 240 22.61 -10.68 11.19
C GLN A 240 22.25 -12.18 11.19
N MET A 241 21.01 -12.53 10.85
CA MET A 241 20.58 -13.93 10.73
C MET A 241 21.20 -14.62 9.50
N GLU A 242 21.34 -13.92 8.37
CA GLU A 242 21.98 -14.43 7.15
C GLU A 242 23.50 -14.65 7.34
N ASP A 243 24.16 -13.81 8.14
CA ASP A 243 25.60 -13.87 8.39
C ASP A 243 26.00 -14.87 9.50
N THR A 244 25.04 -15.54 10.16
CA THR A 244 25.33 -16.54 11.21
C THR A 244 25.61 -17.91 10.58
N PRO A 245 26.85 -18.44 10.62
CA PRO A 245 27.18 -19.71 9.97
C PRO A 245 26.41 -20.87 10.62
N LEU A 246 25.77 -21.71 9.80
CA LEU A 246 25.21 -22.99 10.23
C LEU A 246 26.31 -23.81 10.90
N HIS A 247 26.28 -23.90 12.23
CA HIS A 247 27.08 -24.90 12.95
C HIS A 247 26.59 -26.28 12.54
N THR A 248 27.36 -26.91 11.65
CA THR A 248 27.22 -28.33 11.34
C THR A 248 27.49 -29.12 12.61
N HIS A 249 26.42 -29.64 13.20
CA HIS A 249 26.52 -30.65 14.25
C HIS A 249 27.26 -31.87 13.68
N LYS A 250 28.56 -31.98 13.97
CA LYS A 250 29.24 -33.27 13.98
C LYS A 250 28.62 -34.08 15.11
N LYS A 251 27.80 -35.07 14.74
CA LYS A 251 27.35 -36.12 15.64
C LYS A 251 28.57 -36.91 16.16
N PRO A 252 28.57 -37.34 17.42
CA PRO A 252 29.55 -38.31 17.92
C PRO A 252 29.35 -39.68 17.28
#